data_AF-A0AAU8AH56-F1
#
_entry.id   AF-A0AAU8AH56-F1
#
_cell.length_a   1.000
_cell.length_b   1.000
_cell.length_c   1.000
_cell.angle_alpha   90.00
_cell.angle_beta   90.00
_cell.angle_gamma   90.00
#
_symmetry.space_group_name_H-M   'P 1'
#
loop_
_entity.id
_entity.type
_entity.pdbx_description
1 polymer ?
#
loop_
_entity_poly.entity_id
_entity_poly.type
_entity_poly.pdbx_seq_one_letter_code
_entity_poly.pdbx_strand_id
1 'polypeptide(L)'
;MVLRWILGALVVASGPAGAEELPVYVDLGCEDAELALTLQGDSGTLHFSGAEMPMARARTASGVKFDSVDDPETHVWTRGDEAMVRIAGQDFSNCRVDRVTQVTEVRWTLASVDGHALEGSAPELSFGEDGSVAGRIACGTLEGSWEFEEGLLHIAAEPAASETCAPGDGAQDKALLAALGAVTGLGFSPDGALELRAGDVTRISATQ
;
A
#
# COMPACT_ATOMS: atom_id res chain seq x y z
N MET A 1 41.08 -12.98 38.94
CA MET A 1 40.52 -13.27 37.60
C MET A 1 39.01 -13.26 37.73
N VAL A 2 38.33 -12.20 37.29
CA VAL A 2 36.87 -12.08 37.35
C VAL A 2 36.38 -11.98 35.91
N LEU A 3 35.80 -13.06 35.39
CA LEU A 3 35.30 -13.14 34.03
C LEU A 3 33.88 -12.57 34.00
N ARG A 4 33.72 -11.30 33.61
CA ARG A 4 32.42 -10.67 33.35
C ARG A 4 31.91 -11.17 32.00
N TRP A 5 30.84 -11.96 32.04
CA TRP A 5 30.04 -12.26 30.86
C TRP A 5 29.14 -11.06 30.58
N ILE A 6 29.36 -10.39 29.45
CA ILE A 6 28.44 -9.39 28.91
C ILE A 6 27.41 -10.17 28.10
N LEU A 7 26.22 -10.39 28.66
CA LEU A 7 25.02 -10.61 27.86
C LEU A 7 24.65 -9.26 27.25
N GLY A 8 25.05 -9.02 26.00
CA GLY A 8 24.50 -7.95 25.18
C GLY A 8 23.22 -8.48 24.53
N ALA A 9 22.09 -7.91 24.92
CA ALA A 9 20.77 -8.24 24.39
C ALA A 9 20.75 -8.12 22.85
N LEU A 10 20.26 -9.16 22.17
CA LEU A 10 19.75 -8.99 20.81
C LEU A 10 18.54 -8.06 20.89
N VAL A 11 18.69 -6.81 20.46
CA VAL A 11 17.56 -5.98 20.07
C VAL A 11 17.05 -6.55 18.76
N VAL A 12 15.99 -7.37 18.83
CA VAL A 12 15.18 -7.65 17.65
C VAL A 12 14.46 -6.34 17.35
N ALA A 13 14.85 -5.66 16.27
CA ALA A 13 14.08 -4.54 15.75
C ALA A 13 12.67 -5.08 15.46
N SER A 14 11.76 -4.79 16.38
CA SER A 14 10.37 -5.19 16.29
C SER A 14 9.76 -4.16 15.35
N GLY A 15 9.71 -4.46 14.06
CA GLY A 15 8.87 -3.69 13.14
C GLY A 15 7.44 -3.64 13.68
N PRO A 16 6.63 -2.67 13.24
CA PRO A 16 5.26 -2.54 13.71
C PRO A 16 4.52 -3.85 13.48
N ALA A 17 3.74 -4.26 14.48
CA ALA A 17 2.80 -5.33 14.31
C ALA A 17 1.90 -4.99 13.11
N GLY A 18 1.82 -5.89 12.12
CA GLY A 18 0.96 -5.71 10.95
C GLY A 18 1.63 -5.15 9.69
N ALA A 19 2.96 -5.03 9.60
CA ALA A 19 3.60 -4.70 8.32
C ALA A 19 3.25 -5.71 7.19
N GLU A 20 3.02 -6.98 7.54
CA GLU A 20 2.53 -8.02 6.63
C GLU A 20 1.07 -7.80 6.18
N GLU A 21 0.33 -6.91 6.83
CA GLU A 21 -1.06 -6.55 6.51
C GLU A 21 -1.15 -5.42 5.48
N LEU A 22 -0.02 -4.80 5.12
CA LEU A 22 0.01 -3.78 4.08
C LEU A 22 -0.35 -4.37 2.71
N PRO A 23 -1.11 -3.60 1.90
CA PRO A 23 -1.49 -4.05 0.58
C PRO A 23 -0.29 -4.05 -0.38
N VAL A 24 -0.36 -4.90 -1.40
CA VAL A 24 0.62 -4.97 -2.49
C VAL A 24 -0.12 -4.85 -3.82
N TYR A 25 0.42 -4.06 -4.73
CA TYR A 25 -0.07 -3.96 -6.10
C TYR A 25 0.88 -4.70 -7.05
N VAL A 26 0.33 -5.55 -7.91
CA VAL A 26 1.08 -6.32 -8.91
C VAL A 26 0.54 -5.99 -10.29
N ASP A 27 1.38 -5.37 -11.10
CA ASP A 27 1.12 -5.11 -12.51
C ASP A 27 1.56 -6.33 -13.34
N LEU A 28 0.65 -6.86 -14.14
CA LEU A 28 0.88 -8.01 -15.01
C LEU A 28 0.69 -7.62 -16.47
N GLY A 29 1.77 -7.73 -17.23
CA GLY A 29 1.73 -7.60 -18.69
C GLY A 29 1.67 -8.96 -19.35
N CYS A 30 0.66 -9.18 -20.19
CA CYS A 30 0.56 -10.30 -21.13
C CYS A 30 0.70 -9.79 -22.57
N GLU A 31 0.67 -10.67 -23.57
CA GLU A 31 0.90 -10.30 -24.98
C GLU A 31 -0.05 -9.20 -25.49
N ASP A 32 -1.34 -9.29 -25.18
CA ASP A 32 -2.38 -8.34 -25.62
C ASP A 32 -3.29 -7.88 -24.47
N ALA A 33 -2.81 -7.96 -23.22
CA ALA A 33 -3.60 -7.62 -22.05
C ALA A 33 -2.74 -7.08 -20.91
N GLU A 34 -3.28 -6.10 -20.20
CA GLU A 34 -2.77 -5.61 -18.92
C GLU A 34 -3.76 -6.01 -17.83
N LEU A 35 -3.23 -6.51 -16.72
CA LEU A 35 -4.00 -6.93 -15.56
C LEU A 35 -3.35 -6.40 -14.31
N ALA A 36 -4.13 -6.22 -13.26
CA ALA A 36 -3.61 -5.86 -11.96
C ALA A 36 -4.11 -6.81 -10.88
N LEU A 37 -3.25 -7.15 -9.91
CA LEU A 37 -3.69 -7.72 -8.64
C LEU A 37 -3.48 -6.71 -7.52
N THR A 38 -4.54 -6.46 -6.76
CA THR A 38 -4.47 -5.77 -5.47
C THR A 38 -4.55 -6.83 -4.38
N LEU A 39 -3.50 -6.97 -3.58
CA LEU A 39 -3.36 -8.03 -2.59
C LEU A 39 -3.35 -7.43 -1.18
N GLN A 40 -3.94 -8.15 -0.22
CA GLN A 40 -3.80 -7.89 1.21
C GLN A 40 -3.65 -9.25 1.92
N GLY A 41 -2.42 -9.57 2.30
CA GLY A 41 -2.04 -10.88 2.86
C GLY A 41 -2.34 -12.05 1.92
N ASP A 42 -3.33 -12.85 2.30
CA ASP A 42 -3.78 -14.06 1.59
C ASP A 42 -5.04 -13.86 0.74
N SER A 43 -5.52 -12.62 0.65
CA SER A 43 -6.68 -12.24 -0.17
C SER A 43 -6.30 -11.16 -1.16
N GLY A 44 -7.14 -10.96 -2.17
CA GLY A 44 -6.94 -9.87 -3.11
C GLY A 44 -8.05 -9.78 -4.14
N THR A 45 -7.86 -8.90 -5.12
CA THR A 45 -8.74 -8.73 -6.27
C THR A 45 -7.90 -8.73 -7.54
N LEU A 46 -8.31 -9.53 -8.51
CA LEU A 46 -7.79 -9.46 -9.87
C LEU A 46 -8.65 -8.48 -10.67
N HIS A 47 -7.99 -7.54 -11.32
CA HIS A 47 -8.60 -6.52 -12.16
C HIS A 47 -8.28 -6.80 -13.62
N PHE A 48 -9.31 -6.97 -14.44
CA PHE A 48 -9.14 -7.14 -15.88
C PHE A 48 -10.36 -6.63 -16.64
N SER A 49 -10.14 -5.75 -17.62
CA SER A 49 -11.20 -5.19 -18.47
C SER A 49 -12.39 -4.59 -17.67
N GLY A 50 -12.11 -4.00 -16.51
CA GLY A 50 -13.11 -3.43 -15.59
C GLY A 50 -13.86 -4.45 -14.73
N ALA A 51 -13.58 -5.74 -14.88
CA ALA A 51 -14.06 -6.77 -13.96
C ALA A 51 -13.14 -6.88 -12.74
N GLU A 52 -13.76 -7.00 -11.57
CA GLU A 52 -13.10 -7.23 -10.28
C GLU A 52 -13.45 -8.65 -9.84
N MET A 53 -12.43 -9.51 -9.73
CA MET A 53 -12.60 -10.91 -9.34
C MET A 53 -11.93 -11.11 -7.98
N PRO A 54 -12.67 -11.48 -6.92
CA PRO A 54 -12.07 -11.75 -5.62
C PRO A 54 -11.18 -12.98 -5.72
N MET A 55 -10.01 -12.90 -5.09
CA MET A 55 -8.95 -13.90 -5.15
C MET A 55 -8.55 -14.33 -3.75
N ALA A 56 -8.16 -15.60 -3.61
CA ALA A 56 -7.60 -16.15 -2.38
C ALA A 56 -6.31 -16.93 -2.66
N ARG A 57 -5.34 -16.83 -1.75
CA ARG A 57 -4.06 -17.52 -1.88
C ARG A 57 -4.30 -19.04 -1.86
N ALA A 58 -3.82 -19.70 -2.89
CA ALA A 58 -3.86 -21.15 -3.02
C ALA A 58 -2.50 -21.76 -2.64
N ARG A 59 -2.54 -22.95 -2.04
CA ARG A 59 -1.31 -23.69 -1.73
C ARG A 59 -0.69 -24.22 -3.01
N THR A 60 0.58 -23.90 -3.23
CA THR A 60 1.37 -24.41 -4.36
C THR A 60 2.73 -24.93 -3.88
N ALA A 61 3.34 -25.82 -4.66
CA ALA A 61 4.66 -26.37 -4.36
C ALA A 61 5.80 -25.37 -4.63
N SER A 62 5.60 -24.43 -5.55
CA SER A 62 6.56 -23.35 -5.84
C SER A 62 5.83 -22.13 -6.42
N GLY A 63 6.37 -20.94 -6.18
CA GLY A 63 5.75 -19.69 -6.59
C GLY A 63 4.59 -19.30 -5.67
N VAL A 64 3.83 -18.31 -6.10
CA VAL A 64 2.63 -17.83 -5.40
C VAL A 64 1.45 -18.02 -6.33
N LYS A 65 0.38 -18.62 -5.83
CA LYS A 65 -0.86 -18.82 -6.59
C LYS A 65 -2.01 -18.12 -5.89
N PHE A 66 -2.85 -17.46 -6.67
CA PHE A 66 -4.16 -16.97 -6.26
C PHE A 66 -5.21 -17.58 -7.18
N ASP A 67 -6.21 -18.23 -6.58
CA ASP A 67 -7.40 -18.74 -7.28
C ASP A 67 -8.55 -17.76 -7.04
N SER A 68 -9.43 -17.57 -8.03
CA SER A 68 -10.64 -16.79 -7.80
C SER A 68 -11.55 -17.52 -6.82
N VAL A 69 -12.19 -16.76 -5.93
CA VAL A 69 -13.17 -17.27 -4.96
C VAL A 69 -14.44 -17.73 -5.68
N ASP A 70 -14.83 -17.05 -6.75
CA ASP A 70 -16.12 -17.25 -7.41
C ASP A 70 -16.03 -18.08 -8.70
N ASP A 71 -14.83 -18.22 -9.28
CA ASP A 71 -14.62 -18.96 -10.52
C ASP A 71 -13.39 -19.90 -10.45
N PRO A 72 -13.57 -21.23 -10.40
CA PRO A 72 -12.46 -22.18 -10.36
C PRO A 72 -11.63 -22.21 -11.66
N GLU A 73 -12.13 -21.63 -12.76
CA GLU A 73 -11.38 -21.50 -14.01
C GLU A 73 -10.56 -20.20 -14.09
N THR A 74 -10.57 -19.37 -13.05
CA THR A 74 -9.78 -18.14 -12.96
C THR A 74 -8.67 -18.28 -11.92
N HIS A 75 -7.42 -18.10 -12.35
CA HIS A 75 -6.26 -18.13 -11.45
C HIS A 75 -5.08 -17.32 -11.99
N VAL A 76 -4.25 -16.88 -11.06
CA VAL A 76 -2.96 -16.24 -11.33
C VAL A 76 -1.91 -17.00 -10.54
N TRP A 77 -0.84 -17.41 -11.22
CA TRP A 77 0.34 -17.97 -10.59
C TRP A 77 1.57 -17.16 -10.99
N THR A 78 2.45 -16.86 -10.05
CA THR A 78 3.69 -16.11 -10.29
C THR A 78 4.90 -16.81 -9.68
N ARG A 79 6.04 -16.65 -10.32
CA ARG A 79 7.35 -17.08 -9.80
C ARG A 79 8.46 -16.19 -10.36
N GLY A 80 9.00 -15.31 -9.50
CA GLY A 80 9.89 -14.26 -9.98
C GLY A 80 9.11 -13.29 -10.86
N ASP A 81 9.59 -13.06 -12.08
CA ASP A 81 8.91 -12.26 -13.11
C ASP A 81 7.99 -13.10 -14.02
N GLU A 82 8.02 -14.43 -13.95
CA GLU A 82 7.14 -15.31 -14.72
C GLU A 82 5.71 -15.29 -14.14
N ALA A 83 4.70 -15.17 -15.01
CA ALA A 83 3.30 -15.28 -14.63
C ALA A 83 2.54 -16.24 -15.56
N MET A 84 1.61 -16.99 -14.97
CA MET A 84 0.59 -17.75 -15.69
C MET A 84 -0.77 -17.23 -15.26
N VAL A 85 -1.58 -16.82 -16.23
CA VAL A 85 -2.90 -16.24 -15.98
C VAL A 85 -3.93 -17.00 -16.78
N ARG A 86 -5.00 -17.41 -16.10
CA ARG A 86 -6.22 -17.93 -16.71
C ARG A 86 -7.41 -17.17 -16.17
N ILE A 87 -8.33 -16.75 -17.03
CA ILE A 87 -9.58 -16.07 -16.64
C ILE A 87 -10.74 -16.72 -17.38
N ALA A 88 -11.75 -17.17 -16.64
CA ALA A 88 -12.97 -17.78 -17.18
C ALA A 88 -12.70 -18.87 -18.23
N GLY A 89 -11.69 -19.70 -17.98
CA GLY A 89 -11.32 -20.80 -18.88
C GLY A 89 -10.39 -20.42 -20.04
N GLN A 90 -10.00 -19.15 -20.16
CA GLN A 90 -9.07 -18.68 -21.19
C GLN A 90 -7.67 -18.46 -20.61
N ASP A 91 -6.67 -19.11 -21.21
CA ASP A 91 -5.26 -18.88 -20.87
C ASP A 91 -4.73 -17.65 -21.61
N PHE A 92 -3.98 -16.82 -20.90
CA PHE A 92 -3.30 -15.64 -21.44
C PHE A 92 -1.84 -15.98 -21.75
N SER A 93 -1.36 -15.59 -22.93
CA SER A 93 0.00 -15.89 -23.38
C SER A 93 1.02 -14.86 -22.88
N ASN A 94 2.24 -15.33 -22.66
CA ASN A 94 3.42 -14.49 -22.39
C ASN A 94 3.25 -13.51 -21.22
N CYS A 95 2.51 -13.92 -20.19
CA CYS A 95 2.31 -13.11 -19.00
C CYS A 95 3.58 -13.03 -18.14
N ARG A 96 3.85 -11.84 -17.62
CA ARG A 96 4.95 -11.56 -16.70
C ARG A 96 4.52 -10.55 -15.64
N VAL A 97 5.23 -10.55 -14.53
CA VAL A 97 5.13 -9.48 -13.52
C VAL A 97 5.93 -8.29 -14.01
N ASP A 98 5.25 -7.24 -14.46
CA ASP A 98 5.89 -6.01 -14.93
C ASP A 98 6.36 -5.14 -13.77
N ARG A 99 5.57 -5.11 -12.68
CA ARG A 99 5.90 -4.34 -11.49
C ARG A 99 5.25 -4.92 -10.25
N VAL A 100 5.98 -4.85 -9.13
CA VAL A 100 5.42 -5.00 -7.79
C VAL A 100 5.59 -3.68 -7.06
N THR A 101 4.52 -3.16 -6.51
CA THR A 101 4.51 -1.94 -5.72
C THR A 101 4.09 -2.30 -4.29
N GLN A 102 4.98 -1.99 -3.35
CA GLN A 102 4.70 -2.04 -1.92
C GLN A 102 4.32 -0.63 -1.44
N VAL A 103 3.60 -0.54 -0.33
CA VAL A 103 3.30 0.76 0.29
C VAL A 103 4.57 1.41 0.86
N THR A 104 5.41 0.58 1.48
CA THR A 104 6.74 0.95 1.98
C THR A 104 7.73 1.06 0.81
N GLU A 105 8.88 1.66 1.06
CA GLU A 105 9.99 1.85 0.09
C GLU A 105 9.78 2.91 -1.01
N VAL A 106 8.57 3.44 -1.16
CA VAL A 106 8.24 4.43 -2.20
C VAL A 106 7.78 5.75 -1.60
N ARG A 107 7.82 6.80 -2.43
CA ARG A 107 7.26 8.12 -2.08
C ARG A 107 5.97 8.32 -2.86
N TRP A 108 4.91 8.65 -2.14
CA TRP A 108 3.56 8.84 -2.63
C TRP A 108 3.28 10.32 -2.79
N THR A 109 3.06 10.76 -4.02
CA THR A 109 2.56 12.10 -4.33
C THR A 109 1.05 12.12 -4.14
N LEU A 110 0.55 12.94 -3.22
CA LEU A 110 -0.87 13.00 -2.92
C LEU A 110 -1.64 13.71 -4.04
N ALA A 111 -2.69 13.08 -4.53
CA ALA A 111 -3.55 13.61 -5.59
C ALA A 111 -4.79 14.31 -5.02
N SER A 112 -5.41 13.72 -3.99
CA SER A 112 -6.63 14.28 -3.39
C SER A 112 -6.79 13.94 -1.91
N VAL A 113 -7.54 14.78 -1.20
CA VAL A 113 -8.03 14.55 0.16
C VAL A 113 -9.54 14.77 0.18
N ASP A 114 -10.30 13.78 0.67
CA ASP A 114 -11.76 13.76 0.73
C ASP A 114 -12.43 14.12 -0.60
N GLY A 115 -11.87 13.60 -1.70
CA GLY A 115 -12.35 13.86 -3.06
C GLY A 115 -12.02 15.26 -3.61
N HIS A 116 -11.30 16.08 -2.87
CA HIS A 116 -10.83 17.39 -3.32
C HIS A 116 -9.37 17.28 -3.79
N ALA A 117 -9.10 17.74 -5.01
CA ALA A 117 -7.75 17.79 -5.54
C ALA A 117 -6.87 18.71 -4.67
N LEU A 118 -5.61 18.32 -4.48
CA LEU A 118 -4.63 19.15 -3.80
C LEU A 118 -4.07 20.17 -4.79
N GLU A 119 -3.95 21.41 -4.33
CA GLU A 119 -3.48 22.54 -5.15
C GLU A 119 -2.02 22.86 -4.82
N GLY A 120 -1.31 23.48 -5.78
CA GLY A 120 0.08 23.90 -5.60
C GLY A 120 1.09 22.75 -5.69
N SER A 121 2.14 22.78 -4.86
CA SER A 121 3.08 21.66 -4.78
C SER A 121 2.39 20.48 -4.10
N ALA A 122 2.19 19.40 -4.85
CA ALA A 122 1.56 18.20 -4.34
C ALA A 122 2.31 17.69 -3.09
N PRO A 123 1.61 17.57 -1.94
CA PRO A 123 2.17 16.95 -0.74
C PRO A 123 2.68 15.55 -1.04
N GLU A 124 3.71 15.13 -0.32
CA GLU A 124 4.30 13.79 -0.47
C GLU A 124 4.25 13.05 0.86
N LEU A 125 3.99 11.75 0.84
CA LEU A 125 4.05 10.85 1.99
C LEU A 125 4.96 9.66 1.71
N SER A 126 5.60 9.12 2.75
CA SER A 126 6.33 7.86 2.71
C SER A 126 6.07 7.08 4.00
N PHE A 127 5.92 5.77 3.85
CA PHE A 127 5.74 4.83 4.95
C PHE A 127 7.03 4.03 5.10
N GLY A 128 7.64 4.09 6.28
CA GLY A 128 8.80 3.28 6.63
C GLY A 128 8.39 1.90 7.14
N GLU A 129 9.18 0.88 6.83
CA GLU A 129 8.99 -0.50 7.34
C GLU A 129 9.09 -0.58 8.87
N ASP A 130 9.67 0.44 9.50
CA ASP A 130 9.82 0.59 10.95
C ASP A 130 8.58 1.21 11.63
N GLY A 131 7.49 1.41 10.89
CA GLY A 131 6.27 2.04 11.39
C GLY A 131 6.32 3.56 11.38
N SER A 132 7.32 4.18 10.74
CA SER A 132 7.35 5.63 10.58
C SER A 132 6.47 6.09 9.42
N VAL A 133 5.84 7.26 9.57
CA VAL A 133 5.29 8.02 8.44
C VAL A 133 5.98 9.37 8.40
N ALA A 134 6.40 9.79 7.22
CA ALA A 134 7.02 11.08 7.00
C ALA A 134 6.47 11.70 5.71
N GLY A 135 6.50 13.01 5.62
CA GLY A 135 5.97 13.67 4.44
C GLY A 135 6.32 15.15 4.33
N ARG A 136 6.01 15.69 3.16
CA ARG A 136 6.01 17.12 2.88
C ARG A 136 4.58 17.59 2.75
N ILE A 137 4.26 18.68 3.42
CA ILE A 137 2.96 19.36 3.34
C ILE A 137 3.16 20.76 2.74
N ALA A 138 2.09 21.54 2.57
CA ALA A 138 2.22 22.87 2.00
C ALA A 138 3.13 23.75 2.87
N CYS A 139 2.98 23.68 4.20
CA CYS A 139 3.85 24.34 5.15
C CYS A 139 4.81 23.37 5.87
N GLY A 140 5.91 23.03 5.21
CA GLY A 140 7.01 22.28 5.82
C GLY A 140 6.86 20.77 5.69
N THR A 141 7.14 20.06 6.78
CA THR A 141 7.13 18.59 6.80
C THR A 141 6.18 18.07 7.88
N LEU A 142 5.74 16.82 7.71
CA LEU A 142 5.07 16.05 8.77
C LEU A 142 5.92 14.85 9.13
N GLU A 143 5.80 14.43 10.38
CA GLU A 143 6.41 13.23 10.94
C GLU A 143 5.37 12.51 11.79
N GLY A 144 5.52 11.19 11.94
CA GLY A 144 4.54 10.38 12.65
C GLY A 144 4.87 8.91 12.64
N SER A 145 3.88 8.12 13.06
CA SER A 145 3.92 6.67 13.02
C SER A 145 2.62 6.07 12.48
N TRP A 146 2.72 4.82 12.04
CA TRP A 146 1.59 3.98 11.69
C TRP A 146 1.73 2.62 12.35
N GLU A 147 0.59 2.02 12.72
CA GLU A 147 0.51 0.67 13.29
C GLU A 147 -0.84 0.05 12.98
N PHE A 148 -0.93 -1.28 12.97
CA PHE A 148 -2.21 -1.97 12.94
C PHE A 148 -2.60 -2.40 14.36
N GLU A 149 -3.79 -1.98 14.81
CA GLU A 149 -4.41 -2.41 16.06
C GLU A 149 -5.75 -3.08 15.74
N GLU A 150 -5.93 -4.32 16.18
CA GLU A 150 -7.15 -5.11 15.93
C GLU A 150 -7.57 -5.18 14.43
N GLY A 151 -6.58 -5.15 13.51
CA GLY A 151 -6.80 -5.21 12.05
C GLY A 151 -7.18 -3.86 11.42
N LEU A 152 -7.17 -2.77 12.19
CA LEU A 152 -7.37 -1.41 11.71
C LEU A 152 -6.05 -0.66 11.71
N LEU A 153 -5.80 0.08 10.63
CA LEU A 153 -4.65 0.97 10.55
C LEU A 153 -4.89 2.20 11.41
N HIS A 154 -3.92 2.54 12.24
CA HIS A 154 -3.86 3.80 12.97
C HIS A 154 -2.67 4.60 12.48
N ILE A 155 -2.92 5.84 12.04
CA ILE A 155 -1.86 6.77 11.64
C ILE A 155 -1.91 7.97 12.58
N ALA A 156 -0.81 8.22 13.27
CA ALA A 156 -0.60 9.41 14.07
C ALA A 156 0.48 10.25 13.39
N ALA A 157 0.11 11.39 12.83
CA ALA A 157 1.04 12.31 12.18
C ALA A 157 0.82 13.73 12.68
N GLU A 158 1.91 14.47 12.84
CA GLU A 158 1.91 15.87 13.23
C GLU A 158 2.86 16.69 12.34
N PRO A 159 2.59 17.99 12.14
CA PRO A 159 3.56 18.86 11.48
C PRO A 159 4.84 18.88 12.30
N ALA A 160 5.97 18.62 11.64
CA ALA A 160 7.26 18.88 12.25
C ALA A 160 7.42 20.40 12.41
N ALA A 161 7.99 20.83 13.54
CA ALA A 161 8.16 22.24 13.85
C ALA A 161 8.86 22.99 12.70
N SER A 162 8.15 23.92 12.06
CA SER A 162 8.68 24.73 10.95
C SER A 162 8.37 26.23 11.16
N GLU A 163 9.33 27.07 10.81
CA GLU A 163 9.30 28.53 10.99
C GLU A 163 8.45 29.22 9.91
N THR A 164 7.31 29.80 10.32
CA THR A 164 6.46 30.75 9.55
C THR A 164 5.87 30.22 8.21
N CYS A 165 4.61 29.75 8.25
CA CYS A 165 3.81 29.45 7.05
C CYS A 165 3.33 30.72 6.32
N ALA A 166 3.12 30.66 5.01
CA ALA A 166 2.37 31.70 4.31
C ALA A 166 0.86 31.64 4.69
N PRO A 167 0.15 32.78 4.68
CA PRO A 167 -1.29 32.81 4.97
C PRO A 167 -2.06 32.08 3.86
N GLY A 168 -2.61 30.92 4.17
CA GLY A 168 -3.42 30.09 3.25
C GLY A 168 -3.08 28.60 3.32
N ASP A 169 -1.84 28.25 3.64
CA ASP A 169 -1.33 26.87 3.57
C ASP A 169 -1.88 25.95 4.68
N GLY A 170 -2.37 26.53 5.78
CA GLY A 170 -2.84 25.76 6.94
C GLY A 170 -4.16 25.00 6.75
N ALA A 171 -5.00 25.38 5.77
CA ALA A 171 -6.29 24.71 5.58
C ALA A 171 -6.12 23.32 4.94
N GLN A 172 -5.31 23.23 3.89
CA GLN A 172 -4.98 21.98 3.21
C GLN A 172 -4.21 21.04 4.15
N ASP A 173 -3.21 21.56 4.85
CA ASP A 173 -2.41 20.77 5.81
C ASP A 173 -3.27 20.22 6.95
N LYS A 174 -4.18 21.03 7.50
CA LYS A 174 -5.13 20.58 8.52
C LYS A 174 -6.09 19.52 7.98
N ALA A 175 -6.58 19.66 6.75
CA ALA A 175 -7.46 18.68 6.13
C ALA A 175 -6.74 17.35 5.92
N LEU A 176 -5.49 17.38 5.44
CA LEU A 176 -4.64 16.20 5.27
C LEU A 176 -4.40 15.48 6.61
N LEU A 177 -3.98 16.20 7.66
CA LEU A 177 -3.74 15.60 8.98
C LEU A 177 -5.02 15.01 9.59
N ALA A 178 -6.15 15.70 9.44
CA ALA A 178 -7.44 15.18 9.88
C ALA A 178 -7.86 13.92 9.10
N ALA A 179 -7.59 13.87 7.79
CA ALA A 179 -7.86 12.70 6.97
C ALA A 179 -6.95 11.53 7.38
N LEU A 180 -5.64 11.75 7.57
CA LEU A 180 -4.70 10.73 8.04
C LEU A 180 -5.13 10.12 9.37
N GLY A 181 -5.53 10.94 10.34
CA GLY A 181 -6.00 10.44 11.64
C GLY A 181 -7.36 9.72 11.61
N ALA A 182 -8.08 9.75 10.49
CA ALA A 182 -9.35 9.06 10.30
C ALA A 182 -9.23 7.79 9.44
N VAL A 183 -8.06 7.56 8.83
CA VAL A 183 -7.79 6.37 8.04
C VAL A 183 -7.77 5.15 8.94
N THR A 184 -8.39 4.07 8.47
CA THR A 184 -8.47 2.77 9.12
C THR A 184 -7.90 1.64 8.26
N GLY A 185 -7.48 1.92 7.03
CA GLY A 185 -6.92 0.92 6.13
C GLY A 185 -6.24 1.54 4.91
N LEU A 186 -5.46 0.70 4.23
CA LEU A 186 -4.79 1.01 2.97
C LEU A 186 -5.25 0.06 1.88
N GLY A 187 -5.15 0.49 0.64
CA GLY A 187 -5.25 -0.41 -0.49
C GLY A 187 -4.82 0.27 -1.78
N PHE A 188 -5.02 -0.45 -2.88
CA PHE A 188 -4.70 0.04 -4.21
C PHE A 188 -5.95 0.06 -5.06
N SER A 189 -6.04 1.10 -5.87
CA SER A 189 -6.93 1.17 -7.02
C SER A 189 -6.44 0.23 -8.15
N PRO A 190 -7.30 -0.08 -9.13
CA PRO A 190 -6.92 -0.94 -10.27
C PRO A 190 -5.79 -0.38 -11.14
N ASP A 191 -5.55 0.93 -11.11
CA ASP A 191 -4.49 1.64 -11.83
C ASP A 191 -3.22 1.86 -11.00
N GLY A 192 -3.19 1.34 -9.76
CA GLY A 192 -2.00 1.36 -8.90
C GLY A 192 -1.82 2.64 -8.09
N ALA A 193 -2.82 3.53 -8.05
CA ALA A 193 -2.84 4.61 -7.06
C ALA A 193 -3.10 4.04 -5.66
N LEU A 194 -2.30 4.49 -4.68
CA LEU A 194 -2.50 4.18 -3.27
C LEU A 194 -3.74 4.89 -2.76
N GLU A 195 -4.56 4.16 -2.03
CA GLU A 195 -5.76 4.65 -1.37
C GLU A 195 -5.62 4.47 0.14
N LEU A 196 -5.73 5.58 0.87
CA LEU A 196 -5.90 5.56 2.33
C LEU A 196 -7.40 5.69 2.60
N ARG A 197 -7.97 4.75 3.34
CA ARG A 197 -9.42 4.59 3.47
C ARG A 197 -9.89 4.65 4.91
N ALA A 198 -11.12 5.12 5.11
CA ALA A 198 -11.88 4.98 6.34
C ALA A 198 -13.09 4.07 6.05
N GLY A 199 -12.99 2.79 6.44
CA GLY A 199 -13.86 1.75 5.91
C GLY A 199 -13.75 1.65 4.38
N ASP A 200 -14.88 1.66 3.68
CA ASP A 200 -14.95 1.57 2.21
C ASP A 200 -14.74 2.92 1.50
N VAL A 201 -14.53 4.01 2.26
CA VAL A 201 -14.40 5.36 1.69
C VAL A 201 -12.93 5.73 1.55
N THR A 202 -12.49 5.96 0.32
CA THR A 202 -11.18 6.57 0.04
C THR A 202 -11.15 8.01 0.55
N ARG A 203 -10.26 8.27 1.51
CA ARG A 203 -10.02 9.59 2.11
C ARG A 203 -8.87 10.29 1.42
N ILE A 204 -7.83 9.55 1.05
CA ILE A 204 -6.65 10.11 0.37
C ILE A 204 -6.31 9.18 -0.78
N SER A 205 -6.06 9.76 -1.96
CA SER A 205 -5.52 9.05 -3.11
C SER A 205 -4.14 9.62 -3.44
N ALA A 206 -3.20 8.74 -3.75
CA ALA A 206 -1.83 9.10 -4.06
C ALA A 206 -1.23 8.25 -5.17
N THR A 207 -0.29 8.81 -5.92
CA THR A 207 0.42 8.14 -7.01
C THR A 207 1.92 8.19 -6.78
N GLN A 208 2.67 7.30 -7.41
CA GLN A 208 4.13 7.39 -7.46
C GLN A 208 4.61 8.40 -8.50
#